data_AF-A0A1B6MR75-F1
#
_entry.id   AF-A0A1B6MR75-F1
#
_cell.length_a   1.000
_cell.length_b   1.000
_cell.length_c   1.000
_cell.angle_alpha   90.00
_cell.angle_beta   90.00
_cell.angle_gamma   90.00
#
_symmetry.space_group_name_H-M   'P 1'
#
loop_
_entity.id
_entity.type
_entity.pdbx_description
1 polymer ?
#
loop_
_entity_poly.entity_id
_entity_poly.type
_entity_poly.pdbx_seq_one_letter_code
_entity_poly.pdbx_strand_id
1 'polypeptide(L)'
;MPRPLPDAPGNIGNFMSKPARGWLHPDQLISKKGVTYAVRYIGCLEVNTSMKSLDFDTRFQVAKECINRVCEAAGLKTVDKKRKVDKRVGRSIGEQPLMDHAGTNVKLNVSSTSLALRTLDSGQVV
;
A
#
# COMPACT_ATOMS: atom_id res chain seq x y z
N MET A 1 -9.45 54.15 -9.02
CA MET A 1 -9.75 52.76 -8.64
C MET A 1 -8.53 51.90 -8.95
N PRO A 2 -7.90 51.24 -7.98
CA PRO A 2 -6.73 50.39 -8.23
C PRO A 2 -7.13 49.10 -8.98
N ARG A 3 -6.23 48.62 -9.85
CA ARG A 3 -6.38 47.39 -10.65
C ARG A 3 -6.39 46.15 -9.75
N PRO A 4 -7.19 45.11 -10.05
CA PRO A 4 -7.04 43.81 -9.40
C PRO A 4 -5.71 43.16 -9.81
N LEU A 5 -5.01 42.60 -8.82
CA LEU A 5 -3.82 41.78 -9.03
C LEU A 5 -4.19 40.45 -9.70
N PRO A 6 -3.34 39.88 -10.57
CA PRO A 6 -3.51 38.51 -11.04
C PRO A 6 -3.14 37.53 -9.93
N ASP A 7 -4.05 36.63 -9.59
CA ASP A 7 -3.79 35.50 -8.69
C ASP A 7 -2.68 34.61 -9.25
N ALA A 8 -1.71 34.32 -8.38
CA ALA A 8 -0.61 33.39 -8.63
C ALA A 8 -1.06 31.91 -8.43
N PRO A 9 -0.16 30.94 -8.55
CA PRO A 9 0.05 30.15 -9.75
C PRO A 9 -0.45 28.71 -9.62
N GLY A 10 -0.72 28.09 -10.77
CA GLY A 10 -0.46 26.67 -10.98
C GLY A 10 -1.37 25.72 -10.21
N ASN A 11 -2.51 25.41 -10.81
CA ASN A 11 -3.29 24.21 -10.52
C ASN A 11 -2.42 22.97 -10.80
N ILE A 12 -1.71 22.50 -9.78
CA ILE A 12 -0.96 21.25 -9.82
C ILE A 12 -1.98 20.13 -9.83
N GLY A 13 -2.29 19.65 -11.04
CA GLY A 13 -2.81 18.32 -11.36
C GLY A 13 -3.75 17.71 -10.34
N ASN A 14 -5.05 17.79 -10.62
CA ASN A 14 -6.14 17.08 -9.98
C ASN A 14 -5.89 15.55 -10.00
N PHE A 15 -5.09 15.03 -9.08
CA PHE A 15 -4.55 13.65 -9.09
C PHE A 15 -5.60 12.58 -8.72
N MET A 16 -6.73 12.97 -8.12
CA MET A 16 -7.81 12.04 -7.80
C MET A 16 -9.13 12.79 -7.63
N SER A 17 -10.15 12.45 -8.44
CA SER A 17 -11.49 13.02 -8.31
C SER A 17 -12.07 12.67 -6.94
N LYS A 18 -12.58 13.66 -6.20
CA LYS A 18 -13.24 13.43 -4.91
C LYS A 18 -14.37 12.41 -5.10
N PRO A 19 -14.42 11.32 -4.31
CA PRO A 19 -15.51 10.36 -4.40
C PRO A 19 -16.87 11.05 -4.17
N ALA A 20 -17.94 10.53 -4.76
CA ALA A 20 -19.29 11.11 -4.61
C ALA A 20 -19.73 11.26 -3.14
N ARG A 21 -19.20 10.42 -2.24
CA ARG A 21 -19.45 10.44 -0.80
C ARG A 21 -18.41 11.24 0.01
N GLY A 22 -17.46 11.87 -0.66
CA GLY A 22 -16.31 12.53 -0.04
C GLY A 22 -15.23 11.55 0.43
N TRP A 23 -14.16 12.10 0.97
CA TRP A 23 -13.09 11.34 1.61
C TRP A 23 -13.56 10.77 2.95
N LEU A 24 -13.07 9.58 3.32
CA LEU A 24 -13.46 8.92 4.57
C LEU A 24 -13.00 9.71 5.81
N HIS A 25 -11.89 10.44 5.70
CA HIS A 25 -11.30 11.25 6.76
C HIS A 25 -10.91 12.63 6.23
N PRO A 26 -10.95 13.68 7.07
CA PRO A 26 -10.52 15.01 6.68
C PRO A 26 -8.99 15.09 6.50
N ASP A 27 -8.52 15.84 5.51
CA ASP A 27 -7.10 16.04 5.19
C ASP A 27 -6.26 16.51 6.40
N GLN A 28 -6.82 17.35 7.27
CA GLN A 28 -6.12 17.81 8.47
C GLN A 28 -5.76 16.66 9.42
N LEU A 29 -6.61 15.64 9.50
CA LEU A 29 -6.38 14.49 10.38
C LEU A 29 -5.28 13.60 9.78
N ILE A 30 -5.34 13.32 8.48
CA ILE A 30 -4.31 12.56 7.77
C ILE A 30 -2.95 13.27 7.81
N SER A 31 -2.96 14.61 7.71
CA SER A 31 -1.72 15.41 7.68
C SER A 31 -1.04 15.59 9.04
N LYS A 32 -1.80 15.54 10.15
CA LYS A 32 -1.24 15.79 11.49
C LYS A 32 -1.04 14.51 12.31
N LYS A 33 -2.12 13.77 12.54
CA LYS A 33 -2.15 12.65 13.50
C LYS A 33 -2.13 11.28 12.82
N GLY A 34 -2.64 11.24 11.59
CA GLY A 34 -2.93 10.02 10.86
C GLY A 34 -4.15 9.27 11.42
N VAL A 35 -4.61 8.29 10.64
CA VAL A 35 -5.74 7.42 11.00
C VAL A 35 -5.19 6.05 11.36
N THR A 36 -5.61 5.52 12.50
CA THR A 36 -5.19 4.18 12.95
C THR A 36 -6.25 3.13 12.67
N TYR A 37 -5.83 2.01 12.08
CA TYR A 37 -6.66 0.84 11.83
C TYR A 37 -6.06 -0.39 12.51
N ALA A 38 -6.90 -1.21 13.15
CA ALA A 38 -6.50 -2.52 13.62
C ALA A 38 -6.61 -3.52 12.46
N VAL A 39 -5.48 -4.07 12.03
CA VAL A 39 -5.39 -5.01 10.91
C VAL A 39 -4.47 -6.17 11.28
N ARG A 40 -4.53 -7.26 10.51
CA ARG A 40 -3.60 -8.38 10.67
C ARG A 40 -2.48 -8.27 9.65
N TYR A 41 -1.24 -8.22 10.12
CA TYR A 41 -0.08 -8.22 9.24
C TYR A 41 0.16 -9.62 8.72
N ILE A 42 0.27 -9.78 7.39
CA ILE A 42 0.38 -11.08 6.73
C ILE A 42 1.83 -11.41 6.37
N GLY A 43 2.69 -10.40 6.26
CA GLY A 43 4.07 -10.51 5.80
C GLY A 43 4.36 -9.51 4.69
N CYS A 44 5.59 -9.52 4.19
CA CYS A 44 5.98 -8.74 3.03
C CYS A 44 6.76 -9.60 2.02
N LEU A 45 6.86 -9.08 0.80
CA LEU A 45 7.57 -9.75 -0.28
C LEU A 45 8.34 -8.70 -1.07
N GLU A 46 9.60 -9.01 -1.37
CA GLU A 46 10.46 -8.12 -2.11
C GLU A 46 9.99 -7.98 -3.56
N VAL A 47 10.14 -6.78 -4.13
CA VAL A 47 9.85 -6.49 -5.53
C VAL A 47 11.13 -5.97 -6.17
N ASN A 48 11.74 -6.80 -7.03
CA ASN A 48 13.04 -6.54 -7.65
C ASN A 48 12.96 -5.50 -8.78
N THR A 49 11.75 -5.22 -9.29
CA THR A 49 11.53 -4.24 -10.36
C THR A 49 10.83 -3.00 -9.82
N SER A 50 11.29 -1.81 -10.23
CA SER A 50 10.62 -0.56 -9.86
C SER A 50 9.17 -0.52 -10.36
N MET A 51 8.23 -0.22 -9.46
CA MET A 51 6.82 -0.05 -9.83
C MET A 51 6.61 1.06 -10.88
N LYS A 52 7.52 2.05 -10.95
CA LYS A 52 7.44 3.13 -11.95
C LYS A 52 7.79 2.66 -13.37
N SER A 53 8.61 1.61 -13.52
CA SER A 53 8.99 1.07 -14.82
C SER A 53 8.02 0.00 -15.33
N LEU A 54 6.99 -0.34 -14.55
CA LEU A 54 5.99 -1.33 -14.91
C LEU A 54 4.73 -0.67 -15.48
N ASP A 55 4.19 -1.26 -16.54
CA ASP A 55 2.89 -0.89 -17.09
C ASP A 55 1.78 -1.09 -16.04
N PHE A 56 0.64 -0.42 -16.23
CA PHE A 56 -0.47 -0.50 -15.27
C PHE A 56 -0.98 -1.94 -15.04
N ASP A 57 -1.14 -2.73 -16.12
CA ASP A 57 -1.58 -4.12 -16.03
C ASP A 57 -0.54 -4.97 -15.26
N THR A 58 0.74 -4.80 -15.58
CA THR A 58 1.83 -5.52 -14.91
C THR A 58 1.89 -5.18 -13.42
N ARG A 59 1.67 -3.92 -13.02
CA ARG A 59 1.61 -3.53 -11.60
C ARG A 59 0.50 -4.25 -10.86
N PHE A 60 -0.67 -4.39 -11.48
CA PHE A 60 -1.78 -5.13 -10.89
C PHE A 60 -1.45 -6.62 -10.73
N GLN A 61 -0.86 -7.25 -11.76
CA GLN A 61 -0.44 -8.65 -11.68
C GLN A 61 0.65 -8.88 -10.63
N VAL A 62 1.63 -7.97 -10.53
CA VAL A 62 2.69 -8.02 -9.51
C VAL A 62 2.09 -7.95 -8.11
N ALA A 63 1.23 -6.97 -7.83
CA ALA A 63 0.58 -6.84 -6.53
C ALA A 63 -0.27 -8.07 -6.19
N LYS A 64 -1.04 -8.58 -7.16
CA LYS A 64 -1.84 -9.79 -7.01
C LYS A 64 -0.97 -11.01 -6.68
N GLU A 65 0.16 -11.16 -7.36
CA GLU A 65 1.08 -12.25 -7.12
C GLU A 65 1.76 -12.14 -5.75
N CYS A 66 2.17 -10.95 -5.34
CA CYS A 66 2.74 -10.73 -4.01
C CYS A 66 1.77 -11.11 -2.90
N ILE A 67 0.51 -10.65 -3.00
CA ILE A 67 -0.53 -10.99 -2.02
C ILE A 67 -0.74 -12.50 -1.95
N ASN A 68 -0.82 -13.18 -3.11
CA ASN A 68 -1.04 -14.62 -3.11
C ASN A 68 0.11 -15.39 -2.49
N ARG A 69 1.37 -15.07 -2.83
CA ARG A 69 2.53 -15.74 -2.22
C ARG A 69 2.62 -15.54 -0.71
N VAL A 70 2.40 -14.32 -0.22
CA VAL A 70 2.41 -14.05 1.22
C VAL A 70 1.24 -14.77 1.90
N CYS A 71 0.04 -14.80 1.30
CA CYS A 71 -1.07 -15.56 1.85
C CYS A 71 -0.85 -17.08 1.86
N GLU A 72 -0.22 -17.64 0.83
CA GLU A 72 0.13 -19.06 0.74
C GLU A 72 1.15 -19.43 1.83
N ALA A 73 2.20 -18.63 1.98
CA ALA A 73 3.21 -18.86 3.02
C ALA A 73 2.70 -18.60 4.44
N ALA A 74 1.71 -17.72 4.62
CA ALA A 74 1.01 -17.52 5.89
C ALA A 74 -0.04 -18.61 6.21
N GLY A 75 -0.26 -19.59 5.31
CA GLY A 75 -1.25 -20.66 5.50
C GLY A 75 -2.72 -20.20 5.43
N LEU A 76 -2.98 -18.99 4.92
CA LEU A 76 -4.32 -18.40 4.83
C LEU A 76 -5.06 -18.80 3.56
N LYS A 77 -4.34 -19.35 2.57
CA LYS A 77 -4.89 -19.85 1.32
C LYS A 77 -4.22 -21.18 0.97
N THR A 78 -5.00 -22.10 0.43
CA THR A 78 -4.47 -23.36 -0.11
C THR A 78 -3.51 -23.06 -1.26
N VAL A 79 -2.34 -23.70 -1.24
CA VAL A 79 -1.33 -23.52 -2.29
C VAL A 79 -1.89 -23.94 -3.63
N ASP A 80 -2.05 -22.98 -4.54
CA ASP A 80 -2.67 -23.22 -5.84
C ASP A 80 -1.60 -23.63 -6.85
N LYS A 81 -1.11 -24.87 -6.72
CA LYS A 81 -0.01 -25.43 -7.53
C LYS A 81 -0.24 -25.39 -9.04
N LYS A 82 -1.47 -25.12 -9.50
CA LYS A 82 -1.85 -25.03 -10.93
C LYS A 82 -1.74 -23.61 -11.50
N ARG A 83 -1.42 -22.61 -10.68
CA ARG A 83 -1.41 -21.20 -11.07
C ARG A 83 -0.19 -20.87 -11.94
N LYS A 84 -0.43 -20.49 -13.19
CA LYS A 84 0.61 -19.94 -14.07
C LYS A 84 0.83 -18.47 -13.73
N VAL A 85 2.00 -18.17 -13.18
CA VAL A 85 2.50 -16.80 -13.05
C VAL A 85 3.18 -16.42 -14.36
N ASP A 86 2.91 -15.23 -14.87
CA ASP A 86 3.63 -14.71 -16.03
C ASP A 86 5.13 -14.62 -15.69
N LYS A 87 6.00 -15.09 -16.58
CA LYS A 87 7.46 -15.08 -16.36
C LYS A 87 7.99 -13.67 -16.07
N ARG A 88 7.36 -12.63 -16.62
CA ARG A 88 7.73 -11.23 -16.38
C ARG A 88 7.41 -10.79 -14.94
N VAL A 89 6.25 -11.22 -14.44
CA VAL A 89 5.80 -10.97 -13.06
C VAL A 89 6.65 -11.76 -12.09
N GLY A 90 6.93 -13.03 -12.39
CA GLY A 90 7.77 -13.90 -11.57
C GLY A 90 9.17 -13.35 -11.37
N ARG A 91 9.81 -12.76 -12.40
CA ARG A 91 11.13 -12.12 -12.28
C ARG A 91 11.12 -10.80 -11.51
N SER A 92 9.97 -10.14 -11.43
CA SER A 92 9.86 -8.83 -10.78
C SER A 92 9.68 -8.92 -9.27
N ILE A 93 9.53 -10.12 -8.72
CA ILE A 93 9.18 -10.39 -7.33
C ILE A 93 10.21 -11.35 -6.74
N GLY A 94 10.59 -11.14 -5.48
CA GLY A 94 11.44 -12.04 -4.73
C GLY A 94 10.86 -13.46 -4.64
N GLU A 95 11.75 -14.45 -4.52
CA GLU A 95 11.34 -15.85 -4.43
C GLU A 95 10.69 -16.18 -3.09
N GLN A 96 11.17 -15.58 -2.00
CA GLN A 96 10.76 -15.93 -0.65
C GLN A 96 10.16 -14.72 0.08
N PRO A 97 8.94 -14.85 0.64
CA PRO A 97 8.35 -13.81 1.47
C PRO A 97 9.05 -13.72 2.82
N LEU A 98 9.18 -12.50 3.34
CA LEU A 98 9.62 -12.25 4.70
C LEU A 98 8.40 -12.35 5.62
N MET A 99 8.45 -13.30 6.55
CA MET A 99 7.35 -13.66 7.44
C MET A 99 7.59 -13.22 8.88
N ASP A 100 8.52 -12.29 9.10
CA ASP A 100 8.74 -11.71 10.41
C ASP A 100 7.47 -11.02 10.89
N HIS A 101 7.04 -11.34 12.11
CA HIS A 101 5.78 -10.85 12.68
C HIS A 101 4.52 -11.18 11.87
N ALA A 102 4.57 -12.11 10.90
CA ALA A 102 3.40 -12.53 10.14
C ALA A 102 2.35 -13.15 11.06
N GLY A 103 1.07 -12.85 10.78
CA GLY A 103 -0.06 -13.27 11.59
C GLY A 103 -0.29 -12.43 12.85
N THR A 104 0.54 -11.43 13.13
CA THR A 104 0.32 -10.54 14.28
C THR A 104 -0.77 -9.51 13.99
N ASN A 105 -1.54 -9.16 15.01
CA ASN A 105 -2.48 -8.04 14.92
C ASN A 105 -1.72 -6.74 15.17
N VAL A 106 -1.86 -5.78 14.27
CA VAL A 106 -1.12 -4.50 14.26
C VAL A 106 -2.06 -3.30 14.16
N LYS A 107 -1.62 -2.18 14.69
CA LYS A 107 -2.15 -0.84 14.43
C LYS A 107 -1.41 -0.25 13.23
N LEU A 108 -2.11 -0.11 12.11
CA LEU A 108 -1.63 0.63 10.95
C LEU A 108 -2.05 2.09 11.10
N ASN A 109 -1.09 2.98 11.34
CA ASN A 109 -1.30 4.42 11.27
C ASN A 109 -0.98 4.94 9.86
N VAL A 110 -1.98 5.53 9.21
CA VAL A 110 -1.90 6.12 7.88
C VAL A 110 -1.85 7.65 8.02
N SER A 111 -0.71 8.24 7.72
CA SER A 111 -0.50 9.69 7.69
C SER A 111 0.08 10.13 6.35
N SER A 112 0.05 11.45 6.05
CA SER A 112 0.66 11.98 4.82
C SER A 112 2.17 11.81 4.77
N THR A 113 2.84 11.71 5.93
CA THR A 113 4.30 11.58 6.04
C THR A 113 4.77 10.13 6.05
N SER A 114 3.98 9.22 6.63
CA SER A 114 4.41 7.83 6.83
C SER A 114 3.24 6.87 7.04
N LEU A 115 3.49 5.60 6.72
CA LEU A 115 2.71 4.45 7.17
C LEU A 115 3.47 3.78 8.30
N ALA A 116 2.89 3.69 9.49
CA ALA A 116 3.53 3.07 10.65
C ALA A 116 2.73 1.85 11.11
N LEU A 117 3.41 0.71 11.26
CA LEU A 117 2.85 -0.53 11.77
C LEU A 117 3.34 -0.73 13.21
N ARG A 118 2.42 -0.99 14.14
CA ARG A 118 2.77 -1.33 15.51
C ARG A 118 2.02 -2.55 15.99
N THR A 119 2.67 -3.48 16.67
CA THR A 119 1.99 -4.64 17.26
C THR A 119 0.93 -4.19 18.28
N LEU A 120 -0.22 -4.88 18.32
CA LEU A 120 -1.26 -4.59 19.31
C LEU A 120 -0.86 -5.01 20.72
N ASP A 121 -0.08 -6.07 20.82
CA ASP A 121 0.35 -6.69 22.08
C ASP A 121 1.44 -5.86 22.78
N SER A 122 2.55 -5.60 22.08
CA SER A 122 3.73 -4.95 22.67
C SER A 122 3.90 -3.47 22.30
N GLY A 123 3.14 -2.96 21.32
CA GLY A 123 3.29 -1.59 20.82
C GLY A 123 4.60 -1.33 20.06
N GLN A 124 5.38 -2.38 19.79
CA GLN A 124 6.63 -2.32 19.04
C GLN A 124 6.36 -2.00 17.57
N VAL A 125 7.27 -1.24 16.95
CA VAL A 125 7.20 -0.92 15.52
C VAL A 125 7.64 -2.14 14.72
N VAL A 126 6.86 -2.48 13.68
CA VAL A 126 7.12 -3.55 12.70
C VAL A 126 7.67 -2.94 11.42
#